data_AF-A0A1A8Q0C4-F1
#
_entry.id   AF-A0A1A8Q0C4-F1
#
_cell.length_a   1.000
_cell.length_b   1.000
_cell.length_c   1.000
_cell.angle_alpha   90.00
_cell.angle_beta   90.00
_cell.angle_gamma   90.00
#
_symmetry.space_group_name_H-M   'P 1'
#
loop_
_entity.id
_entity.type
_entity.pdbx_description
1 polymer ?
#
loop_
_entity_poly.entity_id
_entity_poly.type
_entity_poly.pdbx_seq_one_letter_code
_entity_poly.pdbx_strand_id
1 'polypeptide(L)' 'RGLKDPEQVENLQDQSQVMLGQHIRSHYPGQPARFGKLLLLLPSLRFVNSERIELLFFHRTIGNTPMEKLLCDMFKN' A
#
# COMPACT_ATOMS: atom_id res chain seq x y z
N ARG A 1 -1.11 5.56 14.72
CA ARG A 1 -2.10 5.55 15.82
C ARG A 1 -3.46 5.77 15.19
N GLY A 2 -4.42 4.85 15.36
CA GLY A 2 -5.71 4.91 14.68
C GLY A 2 -6.23 3.58 14.11
N LEU A 3 -5.47 2.48 14.25
CA LEU A 3 -5.94 1.14 13.87
C LEU A 3 -6.82 0.57 14.99
N LYS A 4 -7.93 -0.07 14.62
CA LYS A 4 -8.83 -0.78 15.54
C LYS A 4 -8.18 -2.05 16.10
N ASP A 5 -7.51 -2.80 15.24
CA ASP A 5 -6.78 -4.02 15.58
C ASP A 5 -5.39 -3.99 14.93
N PRO A 6 -4.37 -3.46 15.62
CA PRO A 6 -3.02 -3.36 15.07
C PRO A 6 -2.35 -4.74 14.91
N GLU A 7 -2.68 -5.71 15.76
CA GLU A 7 -2.09 -7.05 15.71
C GLU A 7 -2.58 -7.82 14.49
N GLN A 8 -3.87 -7.74 14.16
CA GLN A 8 -4.39 -8.33 12.94
C GLN A 8 -3.76 -7.71 11.69
N VAL A 9 -3.56 -6.39 11.67
CA VAL A 9 -2.91 -5.71 10.54
C VAL A 9 -1.45 -6.15 10.38
N GLU A 10 -0.71 -6.29 11.49
CA GLU A 10 0.66 -6.82 11.48
C GLU A 10 0.72 -8.26 10.96
N ASN A 11 -0.18 -9.13 11.45
CA ASN A 11 -0.28 -10.52 10.98
C ASN A 11 -0.55 -10.60 9.46
N LEU A 12 -1.41 -9.74 8.92
CA LEU A 12 -1.68 -9.68 7.48
C LEU A 12 -0.47 -9.17 6.68
N GLN A 13 0.27 -8.20 7.24
CA GLN A 13 1.50 -7.70 6.65
C GLN A 13 2.57 -8.81 6.58
N ASP A 14 2.76 -9.57 7.64
CA ASP A 14 3.71 -10.69 7.70
C ASP A 14 3.36 -11.78 6.70
N GLN A 15 2.09 -12.17 6.62
CA GLN A 15 1.60 -13.12 5.61
C GLN A 15 1.91 -12.64 4.19
N SER A 16 1.66 -11.36 3.91
CA SER A 16 1.93 -10.77 2.59
C SER A 16 3.42 -10.80 2.24
N GLN A 17 4.31 -10.55 3.22
CA GLN A 17 5.76 -10.64 3.00
C GLN A 17 6.22 -12.08 2.72
N VAL A 18 5.67 -13.06 3.46
CA VAL A 18 5.96 -14.49 3.22
C VAL A 18 5.53 -14.89 1.80
N MET A 19 4.32 -14.51 1.39
CA MET A 19 3.79 -14.79 0.05
C MET A 19 4.64 -14.15 -1.05
N LEU A 20 5.04 -12.89 -0.87
CA LEU A 20 5.92 -12.20 -1.83
C LEU A 20 7.28 -12.91 -1.95
N GLY A 21 7.87 -13.33 -0.83
CA GLY A 21 9.12 -14.08 -0.82
C GLY A 21 9.00 -15.42 -1.54
N GLN A 22 7.92 -16.16 -1.32
CA GLN A 22 7.63 -17.42 -2.02
C GLN A 22 7.44 -17.20 -3.53
N HIS A 23 6.65 -16.21 -3.91
CA HIS A 23 6.42 -15.85 -5.31
C HIS A 23 7.74 -15.53 -6.02
N ILE A 24 8.62 -14.74 -5.40
CA ILE A 24 9.91 -14.38 -6.00
C ILE A 24 10.82 -15.60 -6.15
N ARG A 25 10.89 -16.48 -5.15
CA ARG A 25 11.69 -17.72 -5.25
C ARG A 25 11.19 -18.63 -6.37
N SER A 26 9.88 -18.74 -6.54
CA SER A 26 9.26 -19.58 -7.57
C SER A 26 9.43 -19.01 -8.98
N HIS A 27 9.16 -17.71 -9.17
CA HIS A 27 9.08 -17.10 -10.50
C HIS A 27 10.37 -16.39 -10.96
N TYR A 28 11.27 -16.05 -10.03
CA TYR A 28 12.51 -15.33 -10.32
C TYR A 28 13.74 -15.97 -9.64
N PRO A 29 14.01 -17.28 -9.83
CA PRO A 29 15.08 -17.99 -9.13
C PRO A 29 16.48 -17.41 -9.39
N GLY A 30 16.71 -16.79 -10.56
CA GLY A 30 17.97 -16.11 -10.90
C GLY A 30 18.15 -14.72 -10.26
N GLN A 31 17.20 -14.24 -9.46
CA GLN A 31 17.23 -12.90 -8.84
C GLN A 31 17.09 -12.98 -7.31
N PRO A 32 18.05 -13.58 -6.58
CA PRO A 32 17.92 -13.83 -5.13
C PRO A 32 17.74 -12.54 -4.30
N ALA A 33 18.30 -11.41 -4.76
CA ALA A 33 18.17 -10.12 -4.09
C ALA A 33 16.87 -9.37 -4.38
N ARG A 34 15.99 -9.86 -5.27
CA ARG A 34 14.79 -9.13 -5.73
C ARG A 34 13.83 -8.82 -4.60
N PHE A 35 13.63 -9.76 -3.67
CA PHE A 35 12.76 -9.55 -2.51
C PHE A 35 13.21 -8.35 -1.67
N GLY A 36 14.49 -8.32 -1.27
CA GLY A 36 15.05 -7.21 -0.50
C GLY A 36 14.98 -5.88 -1.25
N LYS A 37 15.29 -5.87 -2.56
CA LYS A 37 15.19 -4.65 -3.39
C LYS A 37 13.77 -4.07 -3.42
N LEU A 38 12.74 -4.92 -3.52
CA LEU A 38 11.35 -4.47 -3.51
C LEU A 38 10.96 -3.88 -2.15
N LEU A 39 11.37 -4.49 -1.03
CA LEU A 39 11.12 -3.94 0.29
C LEU A 39 11.79 -2.57 0.50
N LEU A 40 13.02 -2.39 -0.02
CA LEU A 40 13.74 -1.12 0.03
C LEU A 40 13.10 0.00 -0.80
N LEU A 41 12.19 -0.32 -1.74
CA LEU A 41 11.43 0.68 -2.48
C LEU A 41 10.20 1.19 -1.72
N LEU A 42 9.68 0.45 -0.74
CA LEU A 42 8.48 0.83 0.01
C LEU A 42 8.59 2.20 0.71
N PRO A 43 9.73 2.57 1.34
CA PRO A 43 9.88 3.91 1.91
C PRO A 43 9.80 5.02 0.85
N SER A 44 10.22 4.76 -0.40
CA SER A 44 10.15 5.74 -1.49
C SER A 44 8.70 6.13 -1.78
N LEU A 45 7.76 5.19 -1.63
CA LEU A 45 6.32 5.46 -1.81
C LEU A 45 5.78 6.40 -0.72
N ARG A 46 6.37 6.41 0.49
CA ARG A 46 5.94 7.30 1.58
C ARG A 46 6.29 8.77 1.31
N PHE A 47 7.22 9.06 0.40
CA PHE A 47 7.57 10.43 0.01
C PHE A 47 6.62 11.01 -1.05
N VAL A 48 5.68 10.22 -1.56
CA VAL A 48 4.66 10.72 -2.49
C VAL A 48 3.57 11.45 -1.69
N ASN A 49 3.42 12.75 -1.91
CA ASN A 49 2.42 13.58 -1.24
C ASN A 49 1.00 13.15 -1.66
N SER A 50 0.13 12.87 -0.67
CA SER A 50 -1.28 12.51 -0.86
C SER A 50 -2.08 13.58 -1.61
N GLU A 51 -1.85 14.86 -1.35
CA GLU A 51 -2.50 15.98 -2.05
C GLU A 51 -2.17 15.97 -3.56
N ARG A 52 -0.93 15.59 -3.91
CA ARG A 52 -0.53 15.45 -5.31
C ARG A 52 -1.23 14.27 -5.97
N ILE A 53 -1.38 13.15 -5.24
CA ILE A 53 -2.14 11.99 -5.74
C ILE A 53 -3.60 12.39 -5.99
N GLU A 54 -4.21 13.11 -5.04
CA GLU A 54 -5.58 13.61 -5.18
C GLU A 54 -5.74 14.51 -6.41
N LEU A 55 -4.87 15.50 -6.56
CA LEU A 55 -4.91 16.44 -7.68
C LEU A 55 -4.74 15.75 -9.03
N LEU A 56 -3.79 14.80 -9.14
CA LEU A 56 -3.46 14.15 -10.40
C LEU A 56 -4.51 13.13 -10.84
N PHE A 57 -5.04 12.34 -9.90
CA PHE A 57 -5.85 11.18 -10.23
C PHE A 57 -7.34 11.33 -9.90
N PHE A 58 -7.70 12.16 -8.93
CA PHE A 58 -9.06 12.16 -8.36
C PHE A 58 -9.81 13.48 -8.54
N HIS A 59 -9.13 14.63 -8.58
CA HIS A 59 -9.76 15.95 -8.62
C HIS A 59 -10.80 16.12 -9.75
N ARG A 60 -10.55 15.55 -10.95
CA ARG A 60 -11.53 15.61 -12.05
C ARG A 60 -12.82 14.84 -11.78
N THR A 61 -12.76 13.82 -10.93
CA THR A 61 -13.88 12.92 -10.62
C THR A 61 -14.63 13.36 -9.37
N ILE A 62 -13.92 13.79 -8.33
CA ILE A 62 -14.51 14.08 -7.00
C ILE A 62 -14.62 15.58 -6.70
N GLY A 63 -14.09 16.43 -7.58
CA GLY A 63 -14.05 17.89 -7.40
C GLY A 63 -13.26 18.27 -6.16
N ASN A 64 -13.87 19.09 -5.31
CA ASN A 64 -13.29 19.55 -4.04
C ASN A 64 -13.61 18.62 -2.85
N THR A 65 -14.14 17.43 -3.10
CA THR A 65 -14.45 16.48 -2.03
C THR A 65 -13.15 15.81 -1.55
N PRO A 66 -12.77 15.93 -0.27
CA PRO A 66 -11.54 15.30 0.23
C PRO A 66 -11.56 13.80 0.03
N MET A 67 -10.42 13.22 -0.37
CA MET A 67 -10.32 11.79 -0.61
C MET A 67 -10.69 10.96 0.63
N GLU A 68 -10.36 11.41 1.83
CA GLU A 68 -10.70 10.73 3.09
C GLU A 68 -12.20 10.59 3.28
N LYS A 69 -12.98 11.61 2.89
CA LYS A 69 -14.43 11.56 2.97
C LYS A 69 -15.00 10.51 2.02
N LEU A 70 -14.48 10.45 0.78
CA LEU A 70 -14.86 9.43 -0.19
C LEU A 70 -14.57 8.02 0.35
N LEU A 71 -13.38 7.81 0.91
CA LEU A 71 -13.00 6.54 1.51
C LEU A 71 -13.94 6.17 2.66
N CYS A 72 -14.22 7.10 3.56
CA CYS A 72 -15.20 6.86 4.63
C CYS A 72 -16.58 6.48 4.08
N ASP A 73 -17.06 7.15 3.03
CA ASP A 73 -18.38 6.87 2.45
C ASP A 73 -18.41 5.53 1.70
N MET A 74 -17.32 5.12 1.05
CA MET A 74 -17.20 3.82 0.36
C MET A 74 -17.23 2.62 1.33
N PHE A 75 -16.63 2.76 2.52
CA PHE A 75 -16.49 1.68 3.49
C PHE A 75 -17.51 1.75 4.65
N LYS A 76 -18.50 2.64 4.59
CA LYS A 76 -19.57 2.79 5.59
C LYS A 76 -20.70 1.76 5.48
N ASN A 77 -20.54 0.71 4.66
CA ASN A 77 -21.48 -0.41 4.57
C ASN A 77 -21.05 -1.57 5.45
#